data_AF-A0A7S1LDP6-F1
#
_entry.id   AF-A0A7S1LDP6-F1
#
_cell.length_a   1.000
_cell.length_b   1.000
_cell.length_c   1.000
_cell.angle_alpha   90.00
_cell.angle_beta   90.00
_cell.angle_gamma   90.00
#
_symmetry.space_group_name_H-M   'P 1'
#
loop_
_entity.id
_entity.type
_entity.pdbx_description
1 polymer ?
#
loop_
_entity_poly.entity_id
_entity_poly.type
_entity_poly.pdbx_seq_one_letter_code
_entity_poly.pdbx_strand_id
1 'polypeptide(L)'
;EREQTFFQEEELGRLLRAARPERCGTLGLRNFLSVQLADLIRRELPSVRARLQVVLRKEEEALELMGTKAKTDQPRQKLLSLVDGLQSELAGEVEAAGEGPFPLWTSVRNCYSAMRQQLYGVRPQFWVLSAFLDDGELTLQRSAAIELKSWDDWAALSANLDIDRTVTADCVVGDRMLTAHSRVKGSPWNEFKSYKRCFAFRDAYVYTRRNDMGELPIGMPSGWENPESWSEVPGDNALLAGDGQLLRTFRLRPEELLDDEEAVEWPVLLELEEATLNGEILNIADICKRIDRLQGREVGLPGGPASYRAAREIVREAQGRWAEPAATCLVSVAEVLGRTANSTIRERVTDNIGSCVKLHLKMEELCSELIEELLESVRARKDEILYRHEGAPDLFTQNDHYLVDGFYNAQRFIRARMGCNLKLDRLSSDEAQSLKELVRKAGGHDVSMLIAPDENDHAIWCMAAAHSYHKVAFKRFCDVLPRTIDDIMLRTFVRRFRDKMLQGLQVYDASPEELEGWFVEDETAAMRRRELENNVDRQRNGLRLIDDCMALTIDA
;
A
#
# COMPACT_ATOMS: atom_id res chain seq x y z
N GLU A 1 10.21 90.21 -11.14
CA GLU A 1 10.46 91.49 -11.82
C GLU A 1 11.57 91.41 -12.87
N ARG A 2 12.85 91.19 -12.52
CA ARG A 2 13.96 91.15 -13.50
C ARG A 2 13.73 90.26 -14.74
N GLU A 3 13.17 89.06 -14.55
CA GLU A 3 12.81 88.17 -15.67
C GLU A 3 11.72 88.76 -16.57
N GLN A 4 10.70 89.38 -15.98
CA GLN A 4 9.64 90.03 -16.74
C GLN A 4 10.19 91.25 -17.49
N THR A 5 11.07 92.03 -16.87
CA THR A 5 11.78 93.15 -17.50
C THR A 5 12.60 92.67 -18.70
N PHE A 6 13.36 91.57 -18.57
CA PHE A 6 14.11 90.97 -19.68
C PHE A 6 13.20 90.61 -20.87
N PHE A 7 12.08 89.93 -20.62
CA PHE A 7 11.15 89.51 -21.68
C PHE A 7 10.21 90.64 -22.19
N GLN A 8 10.19 91.81 -21.55
CA GLN A 8 9.34 92.95 -21.93
C GLN A 8 10.13 94.10 -22.57
N GLU A 9 11.33 94.40 -22.07
CA GLU A 9 12.10 95.59 -22.43
C GLU A 9 13.31 95.27 -23.32
N GLU A 10 13.98 94.14 -23.11
CA GLU A 10 15.18 93.78 -23.87
C GLU A 10 14.83 93.19 -25.25
N GLU A 11 15.57 93.58 -26.29
CA GLU A 11 15.27 93.22 -27.69
C GLU A 11 15.27 91.70 -27.93
N LEU A 12 16.29 90.99 -27.42
CA LEU A 12 16.39 89.53 -27.49
C LEU A 12 15.24 88.83 -26.74
N GLY A 13 14.89 89.31 -25.56
CA GLY A 13 13.78 88.76 -24.76
C GLY A 13 12.43 88.95 -25.46
N ARG A 14 12.19 90.12 -26.07
CA ARG A 14 10.99 90.38 -26.88
C ARG A 14 10.91 89.50 -28.12
N LEU A 15 12.02 89.30 -28.83
CA LEU A 15 12.08 88.41 -30.00
C LEU A 15 11.78 86.95 -29.62
N LEU A 16 12.36 86.44 -28.52
CA LEU A 16 12.08 85.10 -28.01
C LEU A 16 10.60 84.94 -27.61
N ARG A 17 10.07 85.93 -26.87
CA ARG A 17 8.66 85.92 -26.45
C ARG A 17 7.69 86.09 -27.62
N ALA A 18 8.03 86.86 -28.65
CA ALA A 18 7.20 87.00 -29.84
C ALA A 18 7.18 85.73 -30.69
N ALA A 19 8.31 85.00 -30.75
CA ALA A 19 8.40 83.75 -31.48
C ALA A 19 7.65 82.60 -30.80
N ARG A 20 7.78 82.46 -29.47
CA ARG A 20 7.14 81.40 -28.67
C ARG A 20 6.77 81.89 -27.26
N PRO A 21 5.69 82.68 -27.11
CA PRO A 21 5.32 83.30 -25.84
C PRO A 21 5.10 82.28 -24.72
N GLU A 22 4.63 81.08 -25.07
CA GLU A 22 4.35 79.97 -24.15
C GLU A 22 5.62 79.28 -23.59
N ARG A 23 6.78 79.47 -24.21
CA ARG A 23 8.06 78.85 -23.77
C ARG A 23 8.97 79.81 -23.02
N CYS A 24 8.59 81.07 -22.88
CA CYS A 24 9.40 82.10 -22.24
C CYS A 24 9.02 82.31 -20.77
N GLY A 25 10.04 82.46 -19.93
CA GLY A 25 9.90 82.73 -18.50
C GLY A 25 9.59 81.51 -17.63
N THR A 26 9.69 81.72 -16.32
CA THR A 26 9.55 80.69 -15.28
C THR A 26 8.14 80.10 -15.29
N LEU A 27 7.12 80.90 -15.62
CA LEU A 27 5.74 80.42 -15.76
C LEU A 27 5.58 79.45 -16.94
N GLY A 28 6.17 79.76 -18.09
CA GLY A 28 6.18 78.89 -19.26
C GLY A 28 6.91 77.58 -19.00
N LEU A 29 8.08 77.65 -18.35
CA LEU A 29 8.82 76.46 -17.91
C LEU A 29 8.02 75.59 -16.92
N ARG A 30 7.39 76.21 -15.90
CA ARG A 30 6.57 75.50 -14.92
C ARG A 30 5.39 74.78 -15.59
N ASN A 31 4.70 75.47 -16.50
CA ASN A 31 3.57 74.88 -17.23
C ASN A 31 4.03 73.73 -18.13
N PHE A 32 5.14 73.91 -18.86
CA PHE A 32 5.73 72.86 -19.69
C PHE A 32 6.12 71.63 -18.87
N LEU A 33 6.83 71.82 -17.75
CA LEU A 33 7.20 70.72 -16.85
C LEU A 33 5.97 70.04 -16.24
N SER A 34 4.92 70.80 -15.92
CA SER A 34 3.67 70.24 -15.37
C SER A 34 2.96 69.36 -16.40
N VAL A 35 2.87 69.78 -17.67
CA VAL A 35 2.30 68.99 -18.76
C VAL A 35 3.14 67.74 -19.04
N GLN A 36 4.46 67.88 -19.15
CA GLN A 36 5.35 66.75 -19.40
C GLN A 36 5.31 65.72 -18.26
N LEU A 37 5.23 66.17 -17.00
CA LEU A 37 5.09 65.29 -15.85
C LEU A 37 3.73 64.59 -15.85
N ALA A 38 2.63 65.30 -16.17
CA ALA A 38 1.30 64.72 -16.28
C ALA A 38 1.23 63.65 -17.38
N ASP A 39 1.79 63.92 -18.56
CA ASP A 39 1.83 62.96 -19.66
C ASP A 39 2.70 61.75 -19.33
N LEU A 40 3.84 61.96 -18.67
CA LEU A 40 4.68 60.87 -18.18
C LEU A 40 3.91 60.01 -17.18
N ILE A 41 3.23 60.62 -16.21
CA ILE A 41 2.40 59.90 -15.23
C ILE A 41 1.32 59.10 -15.95
N ARG A 42 0.53 59.72 -16.85
CA ARG A 42 -0.52 59.03 -17.63
C ARG A 42 0.00 57.82 -18.39
N ARG A 43 1.18 57.93 -19.02
CA ARG A 43 1.80 56.84 -19.76
C ARG A 43 2.25 55.69 -18.86
N GLU A 44 2.76 56.01 -17.67
CA GLU A 44 3.27 55.01 -16.72
C GLU A 44 2.15 54.37 -15.87
N LEU A 45 1.02 55.04 -15.66
CA LEU A 45 -0.09 54.56 -14.81
C LEU A 45 -0.60 53.15 -15.18
N PRO A 46 -0.86 52.80 -16.45
CA PRO A 46 -1.29 51.43 -16.81
C PRO A 46 -0.27 50.35 -16.44
N SER A 47 1.03 50.67 -16.57
CA SER A 47 2.13 49.77 -16.22
C SER A 47 2.23 49.58 -14.69
N VAL A 48 2.09 50.67 -13.93
CA VAL A 48 2.02 50.61 -12.45
C VAL A 48 0.80 49.79 -12.00
N ARG A 49 -0.37 50.04 -12.60
CA ARG A 49 -1.61 49.29 -12.33
C ARG A 49 -1.43 47.79 -12.54
N ALA A 50 -0.89 47.39 -13.70
CA ALA A 50 -0.65 45.99 -14.01
C ALA A 50 0.29 45.32 -13.00
N ARG A 51 1.37 46.01 -12.59
CA ARG A 51 2.27 45.51 -11.54
C ARG A 51 1.57 45.36 -10.20
N LEU A 52 0.77 46.34 -9.79
CA LEU A 52 -0.02 46.28 -8.55
C LEU A 52 -0.99 45.10 -8.56
N GLN A 53 -1.67 44.84 -9.67
CA GLN A 53 -2.59 43.70 -9.82
C GLN A 53 -1.88 42.35 -9.70
N VAL A 54 -0.65 42.23 -10.19
CA VAL A 54 0.14 41.00 -10.04
C VAL A 54 0.55 40.80 -8.59
N VAL A 55 0.97 41.87 -7.89
CA VAL A 55 1.32 41.80 -6.46
C VAL A 55 0.09 41.46 -5.62
N LEU A 56 -1.04 42.12 -5.86
CA LEU A 56 -2.30 41.86 -5.16
C LEU A 56 -2.72 40.39 -5.29
N ARG A 57 -2.73 39.84 -6.51
CA ARG A 57 -3.07 38.43 -6.72
C ARG A 57 -2.18 37.48 -5.94
N LYS A 58 -0.86 37.72 -5.93
CA LYS A 58 0.08 36.89 -5.15
C LYS A 58 -0.16 36.99 -3.65
N GLU A 59 -0.48 38.18 -3.15
CA GLU A 59 -0.79 38.38 -1.72
C GLU A 59 -2.14 37.76 -1.33
N GLU A 60 -3.14 37.80 -2.23
CA GLU A 60 -4.43 37.12 -2.06
C GLU A 60 -4.26 35.59 -2.08
N GLU A 61 -3.52 35.03 -3.04
CA GLU A 61 -3.18 33.60 -3.08
C GLU A 61 -2.44 33.16 -1.81
N ALA A 62 -1.48 33.96 -1.34
CA ALA A 62 -0.77 33.67 -0.09
C ALA A 62 -1.69 33.71 1.13
N LEU A 63 -2.68 34.61 1.14
CA LEU A 63 -3.68 34.70 2.22
C LEU A 63 -4.66 33.53 2.18
N GLU A 64 -5.08 33.08 0.99
CA GLU A 64 -5.91 31.89 0.79
C GLU A 64 -5.20 30.62 1.27
N LEU A 65 -3.92 30.47 0.97
CA LEU A 65 -3.09 29.35 1.44
C LEU A 65 -2.94 29.30 2.97
N MET A 66 -3.10 30.43 3.67
CA MET A 66 -3.09 30.47 5.13
C MET A 66 -4.43 30.03 5.77
N GLY A 67 -5.46 29.76 4.96
CA GLY A 67 -6.79 29.36 5.42
C GLY A 67 -7.59 30.50 6.04
N THR A 68 -8.84 30.23 6.43
CA THR A 68 -9.72 31.23 7.06
C THR A 68 -9.30 31.51 8.49
N LYS A 69 -9.30 32.79 8.89
CA LYS A 69 -9.07 33.19 10.28
C LYS A 69 -10.07 32.46 11.18
N ALA A 70 -9.56 31.75 12.18
CA ALA A 70 -10.34 30.84 13.00
C ALA A 70 -11.27 31.52 14.04
N LYS A 71 -11.81 32.71 13.73
CA LYS A 71 -12.97 33.23 14.46
C LYS A 71 -14.18 32.42 14.04
N THR A 72 -14.43 31.37 14.81
CA THR A 72 -15.52 30.45 14.53
C THR A 72 -16.66 30.80 15.46
N ASP A 73 -17.77 31.33 14.93
CA ASP A 73 -18.97 31.61 15.73
C ASP A 73 -19.58 30.33 16.34
N GLN A 74 -19.13 29.16 15.88
CA GLN A 74 -19.60 27.82 16.28
C GLN A 74 -18.42 26.83 16.41
N PRO A 75 -17.51 27.01 17.37
CA PRO A 75 -16.26 26.23 17.48
C PRO A 75 -16.53 24.73 17.64
N ARG A 76 -17.60 24.37 18.37
CA ARG A 76 -18.04 22.98 18.56
C ARG A 76 -18.40 22.28 17.26
N GLN A 77 -19.20 22.91 16.41
CA GLN A 77 -19.62 22.31 15.13
C GLN A 77 -18.43 22.13 14.19
N LYS A 78 -17.51 23.10 14.19
CA LYS A 78 -16.28 23.01 13.41
C LYS A 78 -15.39 21.85 13.87
N LEU A 79 -15.19 21.65 15.18
CA LEU A 79 -14.46 20.49 15.71
C LEU A 79 -15.14 19.17 15.35
N LEU A 80 -16.46 19.07 15.47
CA LEU A 80 -17.20 17.88 15.06
C LEU A 80 -16.95 17.56 13.57
N SER A 81 -17.14 18.56 12.70
CA SER A 81 -16.93 18.38 11.25
C SER A 81 -15.48 18.03 10.90
N LEU A 82 -14.51 18.57 11.63
CA LEU A 82 -13.10 18.27 11.44
C LEU A 82 -12.80 16.82 11.82
N VAL A 83 -13.25 16.39 13.00
CA VAL A 83 -13.02 15.02 13.50
C VAL A 83 -13.74 14.00 12.62
N ASP A 84 -14.98 14.28 12.20
CA ASP A 84 -15.74 13.40 11.30
C ASP A 84 -15.04 13.30 9.92
N GLY A 85 -14.53 14.42 9.40
CA GLY A 85 -13.76 14.45 8.16
C GLY A 85 -12.46 13.63 8.25
N LEU A 86 -11.70 13.80 9.33
CA LEU A 86 -10.49 13.02 9.60
C LEU A 86 -10.79 11.54 9.73
N GLN A 87 -11.84 11.17 10.46
CA GLN A 87 -12.24 9.77 10.60
C GLN A 87 -12.56 9.17 9.23
N SER A 88 -13.33 9.88 8.39
CA SER A 88 -13.68 9.40 7.05
C SER A 88 -12.46 9.22 6.15
N GLU A 89 -11.48 10.11 6.24
CA GLU A 89 -10.26 10.05 5.42
C GLU A 89 -9.34 8.90 5.88
N LEU A 90 -9.15 8.75 7.19
CA LEU A 90 -8.42 7.63 7.77
C LEU A 90 -9.12 6.29 7.52
N ALA A 91 -10.46 6.28 7.51
CA ALA A 91 -11.23 5.11 7.10
C ALA A 91 -10.96 4.75 5.64
N GLY A 92 -10.88 5.74 4.74
CA GLY A 92 -10.52 5.52 3.34
C GLY A 92 -9.15 4.87 3.16
N GLU A 93 -8.15 5.36 3.89
CA GLU A 93 -6.78 4.81 3.87
C GLU A 93 -6.72 3.38 4.46
N VAL A 94 -7.37 3.15 5.60
CA VAL A 94 -7.36 1.85 6.30
C VAL A 94 -8.19 0.81 5.56
N GLU A 95 -9.36 1.17 5.03
CA GLU A 95 -10.21 0.24 4.29
C GLU A 95 -9.75 0.07 2.83
N ALA A 96 -8.70 0.80 2.41
CA ALA A 96 -8.27 0.87 1.01
C ALA A 96 -9.45 1.18 0.07
N ALA A 97 -10.31 2.12 0.47
CA ALA A 97 -11.50 2.47 -0.28
C ALA A 97 -11.17 3.55 -1.33
N GLY A 98 -11.20 3.17 -2.62
CA GLY A 98 -11.06 4.12 -3.73
C GLY A 98 -10.19 3.60 -4.88
N GLU A 99 -9.95 4.46 -5.86
CA GLU A 99 -8.98 4.22 -6.93
C GLU A 99 -7.72 5.03 -6.64
N GLY A 100 -6.59 4.37 -6.37
CA GLY A 100 -5.34 5.07 -6.10
C GLY A 100 -4.26 4.19 -5.48
N PRO A 101 -3.03 4.70 -5.34
CA PRO A 101 -2.02 4.05 -4.52
C PRO A 101 -2.47 4.08 -3.06
N PHE A 102 -2.42 2.94 -2.36
CA PHE A 102 -2.66 2.85 -0.91
C PHE A 102 -1.30 2.85 -0.19
N PRO A 103 -0.74 4.03 0.15
CA PRO A 103 0.60 4.13 0.73
C PRO A 103 0.69 3.44 2.10
N LEU A 104 -0.39 3.52 2.90
CA LEU A 104 -0.48 2.82 4.18
C LEU A 104 -0.30 1.30 3.99
N TRP A 105 -1.14 0.69 3.15
CA TRP A 105 -1.11 -0.76 2.91
C TRP A 105 0.18 -1.25 2.25
N THR A 106 0.76 -0.44 1.36
CA THR A 106 2.08 -0.74 0.80
C THR A 106 3.13 -0.85 1.90
N SER A 107 3.14 0.08 2.85
CA SER A 107 4.07 0.07 3.99
C SER A 107 3.78 -1.08 4.96
N VAL A 108 2.51 -1.33 5.29
CA VAL A 108 2.09 -2.44 6.16
C VAL A 108 2.46 -3.80 5.55
N ARG A 109 2.24 -3.98 4.25
CA ARG A 109 2.65 -5.19 3.53
C ARG A 109 4.15 -5.42 3.60
N ASN A 110 4.96 -4.37 3.50
CA ASN A 110 6.41 -4.48 3.67
C ASN A 110 6.78 -4.96 5.08
N CYS A 111 6.08 -4.50 6.12
CA CYS A 111 6.26 -5.00 7.48
C CYS A 111 5.92 -6.50 7.58
N TYR A 112 4.80 -6.94 7.00
CA TYR A 112 4.42 -8.35 6.98
C TYR A 112 5.40 -9.23 6.21
N SER A 113 5.91 -8.77 5.07
CA SER A 113 6.94 -9.47 4.29
C SER A 113 8.25 -9.60 5.08
N ALA A 114 8.71 -8.53 5.73
CA ALA A 114 9.91 -8.55 6.56
C ALA A 114 9.75 -9.53 7.75
N MET A 115 8.60 -9.50 8.42
CA MET A 115 8.28 -10.46 9.48
C MET A 115 8.32 -11.89 8.95
N ARG A 116 7.66 -12.17 7.83
CA ARG A 116 7.64 -13.50 7.21
C ARG A 116 9.03 -14.02 6.91
N GLN A 117 9.90 -13.18 6.36
CA GLN A 117 11.30 -13.52 6.07
C GLN A 117 12.08 -13.86 7.36
N GLN A 118 11.96 -13.03 8.40
CA GLN A 118 12.64 -13.26 9.67
C GLN A 118 12.14 -14.53 10.38
N LEU A 119 10.83 -14.75 10.41
CA LEU A 119 10.20 -15.97 10.94
C LEU A 119 10.66 -17.22 10.19
N TYR A 120 10.80 -17.12 8.86
CA TYR A 120 11.30 -18.22 8.04
C TYR A 120 12.79 -18.48 8.26
N GLY A 121 13.57 -17.44 8.57
CA GLY A 121 15.00 -17.52 8.89
C GLY A 121 15.29 -18.29 10.19
N VAL A 122 14.35 -18.32 11.13
CA VAL A 122 14.51 -19.04 12.42
C VAL A 122 14.00 -20.48 12.41
N ARG A 123 13.58 -20.99 11.25
CA ARG A 123 13.14 -22.37 11.06
C ARG A 123 14.21 -23.38 11.49
N PRO A 124 13.82 -24.62 11.87
CA PRO A 124 14.81 -25.65 12.14
C PRO A 124 15.59 -25.96 10.85
N GLN A 125 16.91 -25.94 10.95
CA GLN A 125 17.80 -26.24 9.83
C GLN A 125 18.50 -27.57 10.08
N PHE A 126 18.51 -28.41 9.05
CA PHE A 126 19.08 -29.73 9.14
C PHE A 126 20.23 -29.89 8.15
N TRP A 127 21.36 -30.39 8.65
CA TRP A 127 22.54 -30.68 7.85
C TRP A 127 22.66 -32.17 7.58
N VAL A 128 22.60 -32.56 6.31
CA VAL A 128 22.64 -33.96 5.86
C VAL A 128 23.86 -34.18 4.99
N LEU A 129 24.87 -34.90 5.52
CA LEU A 129 26.08 -35.41 4.85
C LEU A 129 26.90 -34.45 3.95
N SER A 130 26.57 -33.15 3.83
CA SER A 130 27.33 -32.05 3.18
C SER A 130 26.44 -30.91 2.65
N ALA A 131 25.12 -31.00 2.77
CA ALA A 131 24.20 -29.96 2.29
C ALA A 131 23.05 -29.67 3.26
N PHE A 132 22.46 -28.47 3.14
CA PHE A 132 21.27 -28.07 3.88
C PHE A 132 20.00 -28.71 3.30
N LEU A 133 19.04 -28.99 4.17
CA LEU A 133 17.66 -29.21 3.76
C LEU A 133 17.02 -27.86 3.39
N ASP A 134 16.95 -27.55 2.10
CA ASP A 134 16.32 -26.31 1.62
C ASP A 134 14.94 -26.58 1.00
N ASP A 135 13.97 -25.70 1.29
CA ASP A 135 12.61 -25.78 0.76
C ASP A 135 12.58 -25.54 -0.75
N GLY A 136 13.55 -24.79 -1.30
CA GLY A 136 13.68 -24.57 -2.74
C GLY A 136 13.72 -25.90 -3.50
N GLU A 137 14.53 -26.85 -3.06
CA GLU A 137 14.65 -28.17 -3.70
C GLU A 137 13.42 -29.07 -3.47
N LEU A 138 12.72 -28.91 -2.34
CA LEU A 138 11.48 -29.64 -2.03
C LEU A 138 10.27 -29.14 -2.83
N THR A 139 10.30 -27.88 -3.29
CA THR A 139 9.24 -27.26 -4.08
C THR A 139 9.53 -27.35 -5.59
N LEU A 140 10.80 -27.26 -6.01
CA LEU A 140 11.26 -27.34 -7.41
C LEU A 140 11.10 -28.73 -8.05
N GLN A 141 11.07 -29.82 -7.29
CA GLN A 141 10.87 -31.15 -7.89
C GLN A 141 9.50 -31.34 -8.56
N ARG A 142 8.48 -30.53 -8.23
CA ARG A 142 7.19 -30.56 -8.92
C ARG A 142 7.22 -29.86 -10.29
N SER A 143 8.11 -28.91 -10.53
CA SER A 143 8.20 -28.21 -11.83
C SER A 143 9.10 -28.92 -12.84
N ALA A 144 9.99 -29.81 -12.38
CA ALA A 144 10.96 -30.50 -13.25
C ALA A 144 10.38 -31.70 -14.04
N ALA A 145 9.12 -32.10 -13.80
CA ALA A 145 8.54 -33.34 -14.35
C ALA A 145 7.36 -33.12 -15.32
N ILE A 146 7.30 -31.97 -16.01
CA ILE A 146 6.30 -31.73 -17.07
C ILE A 146 7.01 -31.67 -18.42
N GLU A 147 6.90 -32.74 -19.21
CA GLU A 147 7.18 -32.67 -20.65
C GLU A 147 6.12 -31.78 -21.31
N LEU A 148 6.51 -30.55 -21.68
CA LEU A 148 5.62 -29.59 -22.34
C LEU A 148 5.26 -30.10 -23.74
N LYS A 149 3.98 -30.31 -24.01
CA LYS A 149 3.48 -30.78 -25.32
C LYS A 149 2.76 -29.69 -26.10
N SER A 150 2.43 -28.56 -25.48
CA SER A 150 1.63 -27.49 -26.07
C SER A 150 2.03 -26.07 -25.64
N TRP A 151 1.48 -25.07 -26.32
CA TRP A 151 1.73 -23.64 -26.04
C TRP A 151 1.06 -23.18 -24.74
N ASP A 152 -0.03 -23.80 -24.32
CA ASP A 152 -0.70 -23.50 -23.05
C ASP A 152 0.12 -24.01 -21.85
N ASP A 153 0.81 -25.15 -22.01
CA ASP A 153 1.80 -25.63 -21.02
C ASP A 153 2.98 -24.65 -20.91
N TRP A 154 3.37 -24.04 -22.03
CA TRP A 154 4.45 -23.06 -22.10
C TRP A 154 4.04 -21.72 -21.47
N ALA A 155 2.80 -21.27 -21.68
CA ALA A 155 2.24 -20.07 -21.07
C ALA A 155 2.17 -20.22 -19.54
N ALA A 156 1.69 -21.37 -19.04
CA ALA A 156 1.65 -21.68 -17.60
C ALA A 156 3.03 -21.78 -16.95
N LEU A 157 4.05 -22.25 -17.68
CA LEU A 157 5.43 -22.35 -17.18
C LEU A 157 6.19 -21.01 -17.26
N SER A 158 5.93 -20.20 -18.29
CA SER A 158 6.59 -18.91 -18.53
C SER A 158 6.22 -17.83 -17.50
N ALA A 159 5.15 -18.05 -16.74
CA ALA A 159 4.76 -17.22 -15.62
C ALA A 159 5.75 -17.27 -14.44
N ASN A 160 6.69 -18.24 -14.38
CA ASN A 160 7.43 -18.56 -13.15
C ASN A 160 8.94 -18.87 -13.26
N LEU A 161 9.70 -18.41 -14.27
CA LEU A 161 11.15 -18.70 -14.31
C LEU A 161 12.03 -17.54 -14.82
N ASP A 162 12.94 -17.08 -13.96
CA ASP A 162 14.09 -16.23 -14.30
C ASP A 162 15.35 -17.10 -14.49
N ILE A 163 15.59 -17.57 -15.73
CA ILE A 163 16.79 -18.35 -16.10
C ILE A 163 17.30 -17.88 -17.46
N ASP A 164 18.62 -17.68 -17.57
CA ASP A 164 19.34 -17.41 -18.82
C ASP A 164 19.08 -18.52 -19.85
N ARG A 165 18.42 -18.18 -20.97
CA ARG A 165 18.21 -19.15 -22.06
C ARG A 165 18.56 -18.58 -23.42
N THR A 166 19.00 -19.50 -24.28
CA THR A 166 19.32 -19.22 -25.67
C THR A 166 18.15 -19.62 -26.54
N VAL A 167 17.59 -18.68 -27.30
CA VAL A 167 16.48 -18.91 -28.23
C VAL A 167 16.92 -19.94 -29.28
N THR A 168 16.15 -20.99 -29.55
CA THR A 168 16.58 -22.05 -30.50
C THR A 168 16.12 -21.83 -31.93
N ALA A 169 15.15 -20.93 -32.15
CA ALA A 169 14.62 -20.56 -33.46
C ALA A 169 14.07 -19.12 -33.43
N ASP A 170 14.11 -18.42 -34.56
CA ASP A 170 13.60 -17.04 -34.66
C ASP A 170 12.13 -16.95 -34.23
N CYS A 171 11.79 -15.97 -33.38
CA CYS A 171 10.43 -15.72 -32.92
C CYS A 171 10.17 -14.22 -32.68
N VAL A 172 8.91 -13.80 -32.82
CA VAL A 172 8.48 -12.41 -32.59
C VAL A 172 7.82 -12.32 -31.22
N VAL A 173 8.24 -11.37 -30.38
CA VAL A 173 7.67 -11.10 -29.05
C VAL A 173 7.34 -9.61 -28.94
N GLY A 174 6.05 -9.30 -28.89
CA GLY A 174 5.56 -7.91 -29.01
C GLY A 174 5.95 -7.31 -30.37
N ASP A 175 6.66 -6.19 -30.33
CA ASP A 175 7.18 -5.43 -31.47
C ASP A 175 8.67 -5.73 -31.77
N ARG A 176 9.26 -6.75 -31.15
CA ARG A 176 10.66 -7.17 -31.38
C ARG A 176 10.76 -8.57 -31.97
N MET A 177 11.71 -8.75 -32.89
CA MET A 177 12.13 -10.05 -33.42
C MET A 177 13.35 -10.55 -32.62
N LEU A 178 13.23 -11.72 -32.00
CA LEU A 178 14.33 -12.44 -31.37
C LEU A 178 14.84 -13.50 -32.34
N THR A 179 16.14 -13.50 -32.62
CA THR A 179 16.74 -14.50 -33.51
C THR A 179 17.24 -15.71 -32.75
N ALA A 180 17.30 -16.86 -33.42
CA ALA A 180 17.93 -18.06 -32.95
C ALA A 180 19.34 -17.74 -32.44
N HIS A 181 19.64 -18.26 -31.26
CA HIS A 181 20.86 -18.11 -30.46
C HIS A 181 20.97 -16.80 -29.68
N SER A 182 19.93 -15.95 -29.69
CA SER A 182 19.85 -14.80 -28.78
C SER A 182 19.75 -15.27 -27.32
N ARG A 183 20.56 -14.70 -26.43
CA ARG A 183 20.43 -14.91 -24.98
C ARG A 183 19.46 -13.89 -24.41
N VAL A 184 18.43 -14.35 -23.72
CA VAL A 184 17.46 -13.50 -23.04
C VAL A 184 17.54 -13.79 -21.54
N LYS A 185 17.64 -12.72 -20.75
CA LYS A 185 17.80 -12.77 -19.29
C LYS A 185 16.67 -11.94 -18.67
N GLY A 186 15.99 -12.46 -17.65
CA GLY A 186 14.84 -11.79 -17.05
C GLY A 186 13.51 -12.08 -17.75
N SER A 187 12.42 -11.99 -16.99
CA SER A 187 11.06 -11.89 -17.54
C SER A 187 10.99 -10.66 -18.46
N PRO A 188 10.63 -10.79 -19.75
CA PRO A 188 10.51 -9.66 -20.67
C PRO A 188 9.59 -8.55 -20.12
N TRP A 189 8.67 -8.90 -19.22
CA TRP A 189 7.72 -7.98 -18.59
C TRP A 189 8.36 -6.84 -17.79
N ASN A 190 9.56 -7.00 -17.26
CA ASN A 190 10.20 -5.97 -16.42
C ASN A 190 10.77 -4.80 -17.23
N GLU A 191 11.20 -5.01 -18.48
CA GLU A 191 11.63 -3.90 -19.36
C GLU A 191 10.43 -3.09 -19.89
N PHE A 192 9.26 -3.74 -20.11
CA PHE A 192 8.06 -3.09 -20.66
C PHE A 192 7.26 -2.27 -19.63
N LYS A 193 7.46 -2.45 -18.32
CA LYS A 193 6.80 -1.62 -17.28
C LYS A 193 7.27 -0.16 -17.29
N SER A 194 8.41 0.16 -17.91
CA SER A 194 8.94 1.52 -17.96
C SER A 194 8.27 2.43 -19.01
N TYR A 195 7.41 1.89 -19.87
CA TYR A 195 6.67 2.66 -20.89
C TYR A 195 5.16 2.38 -20.83
N LYS A 196 4.48 2.91 -19.81
CA LYS A 196 3.04 3.22 -19.88
C LYS A 196 2.79 4.68 -19.49
N ARG A 197 3.27 5.58 -20.34
CA ARG A 197 2.56 6.83 -20.67
C ARG A 197 2.13 6.70 -22.13
N CYS A 198 0.87 7.07 -22.37
CA CYS A 198 0.20 7.17 -23.68
C CYS A 198 -0.26 5.83 -24.28
N PHE A 199 -1.56 5.53 -24.21
CA PHE A 199 -2.48 5.74 -25.34
C PHE A 199 -3.91 5.46 -24.90
N ALA A 200 -4.78 6.44 -25.16
CA ALA A 200 -6.21 6.27 -25.20
C ALA A 200 -6.59 5.44 -26.43
N PHE A 201 -7.37 4.37 -26.24
CA PHE A 201 -8.33 3.94 -27.25
C PHE A 201 -9.60 3.47 -26.54
N ARG A 202 -10.55 4.40 -26.51
CA ARG A 202 -11.97 4.15 -26.37
C ARG A 202 -12.50 3.83 -27.78
N ASP A 203 -13.50 2.96 -27.82
CA ASP A 203 -14.41 2.65 -28.92
C ASP A 203 -14.10 1.47 -29.85
N ALA A 204 -15.19 0.73 -30.13
CA ALA A 204 -15.44 -0.30 -31.14
C ALA A 204 -15.14 -1.77 -30.77
N TYR A 205 -16.10 -2.40 -30.08
CA TYR A 205 -16.56 -3.73 -30.49
C TYR A 205 -18.06 -3.69 -30.78
N VAL A 206 -18.34 -3.56 -32.08
CA VAL A 206 -19.65 -3.78 -32.69
C VAL A 206 -19.90 -5.29 -32.76
N TYR A 207 -21.04 -5.72 -32.23
CA TYR A 207 -21.59 -7.06 -32.43
C TYR A 207 -21.94 -7.23 -33.92
N THR A 208 -21.14 -7.97 -34.69
CA THR A 208 -21.59 -8.51 -35.99
C THR A 208 -22.27 -9.85 -35.75
N ARG A 209 -23.59 -9.75 -35.56
CA ARG A 209 -24.55 -10.86 -35.61
C ARG A 209 -24.54 -11.41 -37.04
N ARG A 210 -24.05 -12.64 -37.24
CA ARG A 210 -24.18 -13.35 -38.52
C ARG A 210 -25.57 -13.98 -38.57
N ASN A 211 -26.41 -13.42 -39.42
CA ASN A 211 -27.64 -14.05 -39.90
C ASN A 211 -27.26 -15.27 -40.72
N ASP A 212 -27.82 -16.42 -40.36
CA ASP A 212 -28.15 -17.50 -41.30
C ASP A 212 -29.41 -18.20 -40.75
N MET A 213 -30.56 -17.81 -41.31
CA MET A 213 -31.83 -18.55 -41.24
C MET A 213 -32.28 -18.72 -42.68
N GLY A 214 -32.26 -19.96 -43.15
CA GLY A 214 -32.94 -20.39 -44.36
C GLY A 214 -34.00 -21.43 -43.99
N GLU A 215 -35.24 -21.12 -44.40
CA GLU A 215 -36.37 -22.03 -44.68
C GLU A 215 -37.36 -22.39 -43.54
N LEU A 216 -38.55 -21.82 -43.71
CA LEU A 216 -39.89 -22.13 -43.16
C LEU A 216 -40.46 -23.45 -43.76
N PRO A 217 -41.71 -23.92 -43.45
CA PRO A 217 -42.74 -23.43 -42.52
C PRO A 217 -43.42 -24.53 -41.66
N ILE A 218 -44.31 -24.13 -40.74
CA ILE A 218 -45.76 -24.51 -40.64
C ILE A 218 -46.23 -24.37 -39.18
N GLY A 219 -47.29 -23.56 -38.96
CA GLY A 219 -48.22 -23.73 -37.82
C GLY A 219 -48.23 -22.64 -36.74
N MET A 220 -49.03 -21.59 -36.94
CA MET A 220 -49.78 -20.91 -35.87
C MET A 220 -51.06 -21.74 -35.56
N PRO A 221 -51.81 -21.58 -34.43
CA PRO A 221 -52.09 -20.29 -33.78
C PRO A 221 -52.34 -20.26 -32.23
N SER A 222 -52.52 -19.02 -31.74
CA SER A 222 -53.37 -18.56 -30.60
C SER A 222 -52.95 -18.94 -29.17
N GLY A 223 -53.05 -18.09 -28.15
CA GLY A 223 -53.60 -16.73 -27.98
C GLY A 223 -53.68 -16.40 -26.46
N TRP A 224 -54.21 -15.22 -26.14
CA TRP A 224 -54.70 -14.74 -24.81
C TRP A 224 -53.61 -14.25 -23.84
N GLU A 225 -53.44 -12.92 -23.69
CA GLU A 225 -54.23 -11.99 -22.86
C GLU A 225 -53.91 -12.07 -21.36
N ASN A 226 -53.12 -11.09 -20.90
CA ASN A 226 -53.17 -10.50 -19.55
C ASN A 226 -54.46 -9.63 -19.47
N PRO A 227 -55.05 -9.22 -18.31
CA PRO A 227 -54.32 -8.80 -17.10
C PRO A 227 -55.03 -8.95 -15.72
N GLU A 228 -54.29 -8.56 -14.67
CA GLU A 228 -54.76 -7.89 -13.43
C GLU A 228 -55.69 -8.60 -12.42
N SER A 229 -55.26 -8.72 -11.15
CA SER A 229 -55.62 -7.77 -10.07
C SER A 229 -55.47 -8.32 -8.64
N TRP A 230 -55.19 -7.39 -7.70
CA TRP A 230 -55.26 -7.43 -6.21
C TRP A 230 -54.08 -8.09 -5.45
N SER A 231 -53.51 -7.54 -4.36
CA SER A 231 -53.63 -6.24 -3.67
C SER A 231 -52.61 -6.22 -2.52
N GLU A 232 -51.79 -5.15 -2.47
CA GLU A 232 -51.47 -4.31 -1.31
C GLU A 232 -51.49 -4.88 0.13
N VAL A 233 -50.38 -4.68 0.87
CA VAL A 233 -50.26 -3.92 2.15
C VAL A 233 -48.75 -3.83 2.53
N PRO A 234 -48.28 -2.75 3.20
CA PRO A 234 -47.01 -2.07 2.89
C PRO A 234 -45.92 -2.18 3.98
N GLY A 235 -44.71 -1.76 3.62
CA GLY A 235 -43.60 -1.54 4.56
C GLY A 235 -42.33 -1.01 3.89
N ASP A 236 -42.41 0.16 3.24
CA ASP A 236 -41.25 0.90 2.74
C ASP A 236 -40.54 1.66 3.88
N ASN A 237 -39.20 1.66 3.81
CA ASN A 237 -38.44 2.91 3.77
C ASN A 237 -37.07 2.62 3.15
N ALA A 238 -37.05 2.76 1.82
CA ALA A 238 -35.88 3.16 1.07
C ALA A 238 -35.60 4.65 1.27
N LEU A 239 -34.33 5.03 1.33
CA LEU A 239 -33.88 6.39 1.00
C LEU A 239 -33.26 6.33 -0.40
N LEU A 240 -33.90 7.03 -1.34
CA LEU A 240 -33.35 7.42 -2.63
C LEU A 240 -32.54 8.71 -2.47
N ALA A 241 -31.38 8.81 -3.14
CA ALA A 241 -30.75 10.07 -3.49
C ALA A 241 -30.64 10.16 -5.03
N GLY A 242 -31.47 11.06 -5.58
CA GLY A 242 -31.10 12.15 -6.48
C GLY A 242 -30.59 11.92 -7.90
N ASP A 243 -29.70 10.97 -8.13
CA ASP A 243 -28.87 11.00 -9.32
C ASP A 243 -28.40 9.57 -9.57
N GLY A 244 -29.02 8.92 -10.57
CA GLY A 244 -28.98 7.48 -10.83
C GLY A 244 -27.60 6.89 -11.17
N GLN A 245 -26.65 6.99 -10.25
CA GLN A 245 -25.46 6.17 -10.17
C GLN A 245 -25.64 5.18 -9.03
N LEU A 246 -25.69 3.89 -9.38
CA LEU A 246 -25.38 2.83 -8.42
C LEU A 246 -23.96 3.08 -7.91
N LEU A 247 -23.82 3.51 -6.66
CA LEU A 247 -22.58 3.29 -5.91
C LEU A 247 -22.44 1.77 -5.73
N ARG A 248 -21.75 1.14 -6.68
CA ARG A 248 -21.18 -0.19 -6.44
C ARG A 248 -20.10 0.01 -5.39
N THR A 249 -20.43 -0.25 -4.13
CA THR A 249 -19.41 -0.55 -3.12
C THR A 249 -18.71 -1.82 -3.58
N PHE A 250 -17.51 -1.68 -4.14
CA PHE A 250 -16.61 -2.81 -4.34
C PHE A 250 -16.19 -3.28 -2.96
N ARG A 251 -16.87 -4.32 -2.48
CA ARG A 251 -16.49 -5.06 -1.30
C ARG A 251 -15.43 -6.04 -1.78
N LEU A 252 -14.16 -5.65 -1.77
CA LEU A 252 -13.07 -6.60 -1.99
C LEU A 252 -13.19 -7.65 -0.90
N ARG A 253 -13.57 -8.87 -1.27
CA ARG A 253 -13.45 -9.99 -0.34
C ARG A 253 -11.96 -10.22 -0.11
N PRO A 254 -11.53 -10.65 1.09
CA PRO A 254 -10.13 -11.06 1.29
C PRO A 254 -9.68 -12.14 0.30
N GLU A 255 -10.62 -12.92 -0.25
CA GLU A 255 -10.40 -13.89 -1.34
C GLU A 255 -10.09 -13.24 -2.70
N GLU A 256 -10.46 -11.97 -2.93
CA GLU A 256 -10.19 -11.19 -4.16
C GLU A 256 -8.91 -10.32 -4.03
N LEU A 257 -8.37 -10.19 -2.80
CA LEU A 257 -7.04 -9.62 -2.51
C LEU A 257 -5.92 -10.66 -2.62
N LEU A 258 -6.31 -11.92 -2.78
CA LEU A 258 -5.47 -13.09 -2.94
C LEU A 258 -5.96 -13.82 -4.19
N ASP A 259 -5.74 -13.22 -5.36
CA ASP A 259 -5.98 -13.94 -6.62
C ASP A 259 -5.20 -15.27 -6.56
N ASP A 260 -5.95 -16.38 -6.67
CA ASP A 260 -5.49 -17.77 -6.69
C ASP A 260 -4.56 -18.11 -7.88
N GLU A 261 -4.02 -17.11 -8.58
CA GLU A 261 -3.08 -17.25 -9.70
C GLU A 261 -1.79 -16.44 -9.57
N GLU A 262 -1.59 -15.67 -8.48
CA GLU A 262 -0.23 -15.27 -8.12
C GLU A 262 0.44 -16.46 -7.44
N ALA A 263 1.18 -17.21 -8.25
CA ALA A 263 2.34 -17.93 -7.78
C ALA A 263 3.18 -16.95 -6.96
N VAL A 264 2.97 -16.96 -5.65
CA VAL A 264 3.93 -16.40 -4.71
C VAL A 264 5.22 -17.12 -5.06
N GLU A 265 6.12 -16.42 -5.75
CA GLU A 265 7.46 -16.87 -6.05
C GLU A 265 8.07 -17.33 -4.73
N TRP A 266 7.99 -18.65 -4.53
CA TRP A 266 8.67 -19.37 -3.49
C TRP A 266 9.75 -20.18 -4.20
N PRO A 267 11.03 -19.82 -4.04
CA PRO A 267 11.55 -18.69 -3.29
C PRO A 267 11.69 -17.47 -4.22
N VAL A 268 11.37 -16.26 -3.73
CA VAL A 268 12.22 -15.10 -4.01
C VAL A 268 13.63 -15.64 -3.99
N LEU A 269 14.37 -15.52 -5.09
CA LEU A 269 15.81 -15.77 -5.10
C LEU A 269 16.37 -14.97 -3.94
N LEU A 270 16.47 -15.63 -2.77
CA LEU A 270 17.27 -15.19 -1.66
C LEU A 270 18.64 -15.35 -2.26
N GLU A 271 19.17 -14.27 -2.82
CA GLU A 271 20.58 -14.02 -2.69
C GLU A 271 20.84 -14.16 -1.19
N LEU A 272 21.21 -15.36 -0.78
CA LEU A 272 21.72 -15.73 0.55
C LEU A 272 23.08 -15.05 0.76
N GLU A 273 23.26 -13.85 0.23
CA GLU A 273 24.27 -12.91 0.67
C GLU A 273 23.77 -12.43 2.04
N GLU A 274 24.17 -13.19 3.07
CA GLU A 274 24.18 -12.74 4.47
C GLU A 274 22.82 -12.60 5.18
N ALA A 275 21.78 -13.33 4.78
CA ALA A 275 20.68 -13.58 5.71
C ALA A 275 21.25 -14.33 6.93
N THR A 276 21.43 -13.62 8.04
CA THR A 276 21.98 -14.15 9.29
C THR A 276 21.12 -15.32 9.75
N LEU A 277 21.60 -16.53 9.48
CA LEU A 277 20.98 -17.76 9.92
C LEU A 277 21.09 -17.83 11.45
N ASN A 278 20.07 -17.31 12.12
CA ASN A 278 20.01 -17.26 13.58
C ASN A 278 19.51 -18.58 14.20
N GLY A 279 19.27 -19.60 13.39
CA GLY A 279 18.89 -20.94 13.82
C GLY A 279 20.10 -21.84 14.05
N GLU A 280 20.04 -22.68 15.10
CA GLU A 280 20.99 -23.77 15.31
C GLU A 280 20.87 -24.78 14.16
N ILE A 281 21.99 -25.07 13.49
CA ILE A 281 22.07 -26.10 12.44
C ILE A 281 22.23 -27.45 13.14
N LEU A 282 21.27 -28.34 12.96
CA LEU A 282 21.26 -29.67 13.58
C LEU A 282 21.73 -30.73 12.58
N ASN A 283 22.78 -31.46 12.94
CA ASN A 283 23.19 -32.64 12.19
C ASN A 283 22.51 -33.92 12.75
N ILE A 284 22.64 -35.03 12.04
CA ILE A 284 22.04 -36.32 12.45
C ILE A 284 22.50 -36.75 13.85
N ALA A 285 23.78 -36.56 14.20
CA ALA A 285 24.29 -36.94 15.50
C ALA A 285 23.68 -36.09 16.64
N ASP A 286 23.47 -34.80 16.41
CA ASP A 286 22.79 -33.91 17.36
C ASP A 286 21.34 -34.38 17.60
N ILE A 287 20.66 -34.79 16.54
CA ILE A 287 19.28 -35.27 16.60
C ILE A 287 19.21 -36.61 17.32
N CYS A 288 20.11 -37.55 17.03
CA CYS A 288 20.20 -38.81 17.77
C CYS A 288 20.43 -38.56 19.26
N LYS A 289 21.37 -37.67 19.61
CA LYS A 289 21.61 -37.27 21.01
C LYS A 289 20.38 -36.65 21.67
N ARG A 290 19.60 -35.82 20.95
CA ARG A 290 18.34 -35.25 21.44
C ARG A 290 17.29 -36.34 21.65
N ILE A 291 17.17 -37.28 20.72
CA ILE A 291 16.28 -38.45 20.83
C ILE A 291 16.64 -39.23 22.08
N ASP A 292 17.90 -39.66 22.24
CA ASP A 292 18.37 -40.44 23.39
C ASP A 292 18.12 -39.71 24.72
N ARG A 293 18.37 -38.40 24.76
CA ARG A 293 18.14 -37.56 25.95
C ARG A 293 16.66 -37.50 26.35
N LEU A 294 15.78 -37.39 25.37
CA LEU A 294 14.34 -37.24 25.58
C LEU A 294 13.58 -38.57 25.62
N GLN A 295 14.27 -39.67 25.32
CA GLN A 295 13.78 -41.03 25.38
C GLN A 295 13.47 -41.39 26.84
N GLY A 296 12.26 -41.03 27.26
CA GLY A 296 11.72 -41.30 28.59
C GLY A 296 11.07 -42.68 28.67
N ARG A 297 9.89 -42.75 29.33
CA ARG A 297 9.09 -43.99 29.45
C ARG A 297 8.44 -44.47 28.13
N GLU A 298 8.76 -43.87 26.99
CA GLU A 298 8.36 -44.33 25.65
C GLU A 298 9.22 -45.54 25.27
N VAL A 299 9.12 -46.60 26.09
CA VAL A 299 9.75 -47.88 25.88
C VAL A 299 8.99 -48.56 24.75
N GLY A 300 9.43 -48.40 23.50
CA GLY A 300 9.07 -49.26 22.36
C GLY A 300 7.61 -49.70 22.27
N LEU A 301 6.66 -48.87 22.74
CA LEU A 301 5.26 -49.23 22.74
C LEU A 301 4.80 -49.24 21.29
N PRO A 302 4.09 -50.27 20.84
CA PRO A 302 3.63 -50.34 19.46
C PRO A 302 2.64 -49.19 19.22
N GLY A 303 3.04 -48.17 18.46
CA GLY A 303 2.13 -47.11 18.03
C GLY A 303 2.69 -45.69 17.89
N GLY A 304 3.89 -45.39 18.39
CA GLY A 304 4.48 -44.04 18.24
C GLY A 304 6.00 -44.08 18.02
N PRO A 305 6.55 -43.30 17.06
CA PRO A 305 7.99 -43.25 16.84
C PRO A 305 8.70 -42.58 18.02
N ALA A 306 9.77 -43.20 18.53
CA ALA A 306 10.58 -42.71 19.66
C ALA A 306 11.14 -41.28 19.47
N SER A 307 11.09 -40.75 18.26
CA SER A 307 11.57 -39.42 17.87
C SER A 307 10.53 -38.29 18.00
N TYR A 308 9.27 -38.57 18.36
CA TYR A 308 8.22 -37.54 18.45
C TYR A 308 8.58 -36.39 19.40
N ARG A 309 9.07 -36.71 20.62
CA ARG A 309 9.44 -35.68 21.60
C ARG A 309 10.58 -34.78 21.14
N ALA A 310 11.55 -35.36 20.42
CA ALA A 310 12.66 -34.60 19.87
C ALA A 310 12.18 -33.65 18.77
N ALA A 311 11.33 -34.12 17.86
CA ALA A 311 10.75 -33.27 16.82
C ALA A 311 9.98 -32.10 17.43
N ARG A 312 9.21 -32.39 18.48
CA ARG A 312 8.42 -31.41 19.24
C ARG A 312 9.28 -30.36 19.94
N GLU A 313 10.37 -30.77 20.57
CA GLU A 313 11.31 -29.83 21.20
C GLU A 313 11.96 -28.91 20.16
N ILE A 314 12.38 -29.47 19.02
CA ILE A 314 12.98 -28.71 17.90
C ILE A 314 12.00 -27.66 17.35
N VAL A 315 10.75 -28.05 17.10
CA VAL A 315 9.70 -27.12 16.65
C VAL A 315 9.47 -26.01 17.69
N ARG A 316 9.35 -26.38 18.97
CA ARG A 316 9.11 -25.42 20.05
C ARG A 316 10.24 -24.40 20.17
N GLU A 317 11.49 -24.84 20.04
CA GLU A 317 12.66 -23.95 20.04
C GLU A 317 12.61 -22.95 18.87
N ALA A 318 12.27 -23.42 17.66
CA ALA A 318 12.12 -22.55 16.49
C ALA A 318 10.96 -21.55 16.67
N GLN A 319 9.79 -22.01 17.11
CA GLN A 319 8.62 -21.16 17.37
C GLN A 319 8.85 -20.17 18.51
N GLY A 320 9.64 -20.54 19.53
CA GLY A 320 10.02 -19.63 20.61
C GLY A 320 10.75 -18.38 20.11
N ARG A 321 11.45 -18.48 18.96
CA ARG A 321 12.12 -17.34 18.30
C ARG A 321 11.17 -16.48 17.47
N TRP A 322 9.90 -16.85 17.30
CA TRP A 322 8.91 -16.05 16.56
C TRP A 322 8.45 -14.81 17.32
N ALA A 323 8.63 -14.79 18.65
CA ALA A 323 8.17 -13.69 19.49
C ALA A 323 8.76 -12.34 19.09
N GLU A 324 10.05 -12.30 18.76
CA GLU A 324 10.78 -11.06 18.46
C GLU A 324 10.45 -10.49 17.06
N PRO A 325 10.50 -11.26 15.96
CA PRO A 325 10.04 -10.77 14.65
C PRO A 325 8.59 -10.30 14.66
N ALA A 326 7.71 -11.00 15.38
CA ALA A 326 6.33 -10.60 15.54
C ALA A 326 6.22 -9.27 16.30
N ALA A 327 6.93 -9.11 17.42
CA ALA A 327 6.94 -7.85 18.19
C ALA A 327 7.47 -6.67 17.35
N THR A 328 8.54 -6.89 16.59
CA THR A 328 9.08 -5.90 15.65
C THR A 328 8.04 -5.48 14.62
N CYS A 329 7.35 -6.45 14.02
CA CYS A 329 6.29 -6.19 13.04
C CYS A 329 5.16 -5.32 13.62
N LEU A 330 4.74 -5.61 14.85
CA LEU A 330 3.68 -4.86 15.55
C LEU A 330 4.07 -3.39 15.72
N VAL A 331 5.31 -3.14 16.18
CA VAL A 331 5.83 -1.78 16.38
C VAL A 331 5.94 -1.05 15.04
N SER A 332 6.48 -1.70 13.99
CA SER A 332 6.61 -1.08 12.68
C SER A 332 5.25 -0.73 12.05
N VAL A 333 4.22 -1.57 12.23
CA VAL A 333 2.87 -1.25 11.75
C VAL A 333 2.27 -0.08 12.54
N ALA A 334 2.47 -0.03 13.85
CA ALA A 334 2.01 1.10 14.67
C ALA A 334 2.69 2.42 14.27
N GLU A 335 3.99 2.41 13.99
CA GLU A 335 4.74 3.57 13.47
C GLU A 335 4.25 4.02 12.09
N VAL A 336 3.94 3.07 11.21
CA VAL A 336 3.38 3.34 9.88
C VAL A 336 2.00 3.99 10.02
N LEU A 337 1.11 3.42 10.84
CA LEU A 337 -0.22 3.97 11.12
C LEU A 337 -0.13 5.38 11.73
N GLY A 338 0.75 5.57 12.72
CA GLY A 338 0.95 6.87 13.37
C GLY A 338 1.46 7.95 12.41
N ARG A 339 2.40 7.60 11.51
CA ARG A 339 2.86 8.54 10.47
C ARG A 339 1.74 8.93 9.52
N THR A 340 0.96 7.96 9.03
CA THR A 340 -0.18 8.23 8.15
C THR A 340 -1.20 9.12 8.86
N ALA A 341 -1.60 8.76 10.09
CA ALA A 341 -2.57 9.53 10.85
C ALA A 341 -2.12 10.97 11.12
N ASN A 342 -0.87 11.16 11.53
CA ASN A 342 -0.34 12.50 11.80
C ASN A 342 -0.22 13.34 10.52
N SER A 343 0.11 12.74 9.37
CA SER A 343 0.09 13.45 8.07
C SER A 343 -1.32 13.93 7.73
N THR A 344 -2.31 13.04 7.82
CA THR A 344 -3.72 13.36 7.58
C THR A 344 -4.24 14.44 8.53
N ILE A 345 -3.91 14.35 9.83
CA ILE A 345 -4.25 15.39 10.82
C ILE A 345 -3.62 16.73 10.41
N ARG A 346 -2.33 16.74 10.05
CA ARG A 346 -1.62 17.97 9.70
C ARG A 346 -2.21 18.63 8.46
N GLU A 347 -2.41 17.87 7.40
CA GLU A 347 -2.98 18.35 6.13
C GLU A 347 -4.37 18.94 6.38
N ARG A 348 -5.26 18.17 7.03
CA ARG A 348 -6.64 18.60 7.24
C ARG A 348 -6.78 19.80 8.16
N VAL A 349 -5.99 19.87 9.24
CA VAL A 349 -6.03 21.00 10.18
C VAL A 349 -5.51 22.26 9.49
N THR A 350 -4.39 22.14 8.74
CA THR A 350 -3.80 23.27 8.01
C THR A 350 -4.77 23.80 6.96
N ASP A 351 -5.39 22.93 6.17
CA ASP A 351 -6.30 23.31 5.08
C ASP A 351 -7.60 23.96 5.59
N ASN A 352 -8.15 23.49 6.71
CA ASN A 352 -9.48 23.93 7.16
C ASN A 352 -9.47 25.09 8.16
N ILE A 353 -8.40 25.24 8.93
CA ILE A 353 -8.37 26.08 10.14
C ILE A 353 -7.07 26.91 10.22
N GLY A 354 -6.10 26.67 9.33
CA GLY A 354 -4.80 27.34 9.36
C GLY A 354 -3.86 26.75 10.43
N SER A 355 -2.78 27.48 10.75
CA SER A 355 -1.73 27.04 11.67
C SER A 355 -2.16 27.09 13.15
N CYS A 356 -3.13 26.27 13.53
CA CYS A 356 -3.57 26.06 14.91
C CYS A 356 -2.71 24.99 15.59
N VAL A 357 -1.47 25.36 15.93
CA VAL A 357 -0.45 24.45 16.49
C VAL A 357 -0.96 23.72 17.74
N LYS A 358 -1.70 24.40 18.61
CA LYS A 358 -2.22 23.82 19.85
C LYS A 358 -3.21 22.67 19.59
N LEU A 359 -4.15 22.86 18.65
CA LEU A 359 -5.09 21.79 18.27
C LEU A 359 -4.35 20.63 17.61
N HIS A 360 -3.43 20.93 16.70
CA HIS A 360 -2.63 19.91 16.01
C HIS A 360 -1.87 19.01 16.99
N LEU A 361 -1.12 19.62 17.91
CA LEU A 361 -0.35 18.89 18.93
C LEU A 361 -1.25 18.04 19.83
N LYS A 362 -2.41 18.56 20.23
CA LYS A 362 -3.33 17.79 21.07
C LYS A 362 -3.94 16.60 20.32
N MET A 363 -4.26 16.76 19.04
CA MET A 363 -4.77 15.65 18.21
C MET A 363 -3.68 14.60 17.95
N GLU A 364 -2.44 15.01 17.69
CA GLU A 364 -1.30 14.08 17.56
C GLU A 364 -1.05 13.30 18.87
N GLU A 365 -1.14 13.96 20.03
CA GLU A 365 -1.03 13.33 21.35
C GLU A 365 -2.12 12.26 21.55
N LEU A 366 -3.39 12.63 21.34
CA LEU A 366 -4.53 11.71 21.49
C LEU A 366 -4.47 10.54 20.50
N CYS A 367 -3.98 10.79 19.28
CA CYS A 367 -3.77 9.77 18.27
C CYS A 367 -2.69 8.76 18.72
N SER A 368 -1.58 9.27 19.24
CA SER A 368 -0.47 8.46 19.74
C SER A 368 -0.90 7.61 20.95
N GLU A 369 -1.67 8.18 21.87
CA GLU A 369 -2.27 7.43 22.99
C GLU A 369 -3.16 6.28 22.49
N LEU A 370 -4.03 6.54 21.53
CA LEU A 370 -4.91 5.49 20.98
C LEU A 370 -4.11 4.38 20.31
N ILE A 371 -3.06 4.72 19.56
CA ILE A 371 -2.21 3.72 18.90
C ILE A 371 -1.49 2.86 19.94
N GLU A 372 -0.96 3.44 21.03
CA GLU A 372 -0.32 2.66 22.09
C GLU A 372 -1.30 1.72 22.81
N GLU A 373 -2.52 2.19 23.11
CA GLU A 373 -3.59 1.35 23.68
C GLU A 373 -3.90 0.13 22.80
N LEU A 374 -3.97 0.33 21.47
CA LEU A 374 -4.24 -0.73 20.52
C LEU A 374 -3.03 -1.65 20.32
N LEU A 375 -1.82 -1.10 20.31
CA LEU A 375 -0.58 -1.86 20.25
C LEU A 375 -0.46 -2.82 21.43
N GLU A 376 -0.78 -2.37 22.64
CA GLU A 376 -0.78 -3.24 23.82
C GLU A 376 -1.84 -4.34 23.72
N SER A 377 -3.02 -4.01 23.17
CA SER A 377 -4.07 -5.00 22.90
C SER A 377 -3.62 -6.07 21.90
N VAL A 378 -2.91 -5.69 20.83
CA VAL A 378 -2.36 -6.63 19.86
C VAL A 378 -1.20 -7.44 20.44
N ARG A 379 -0.33 -6.84 21.28
CA ARG A 379 0.76 -7.56 21.98
C ARG A 379 0.19 -8.69 22.83
N ALA A 380 -0.83 -8.41 23.64
CA ALA A 380 -1.50 -9.41 24.46
C ALA A 380 -2.08 -10.54 23.61
N ARG A 381 -2.71 -10.20 22.46
CA ARG A 381 -3.28 -11.21 21.54
C ARG A 381 -2.20 -12.02 20.82
N LYS A 382 -1.10 -11.41 20.42
CA LYS A 382 0.09 -12.09 19.86
C LYS A 382 0.64 -13.12 20.84
N ASP A 383 0.80 -12.73 22.11
CA ASP A 383 1.28 -13.65 23.15
C ASP A 383 0.32 -14.81 23.35
N GLU A 384 -1.00 -14.55 23.38
CA GLU A 384 -2.00 -15.62 23.39
C GLU A 384 -1.85 -16.57 22.20
N ILE A 385 -1.67 -16.06 20.98
CA ILE A 385 -1.49 -16.89 19.78
C ILE A 385 -0.23 -17.74 19.90
N LEU A 386 0.90 -17.14 20.30
CA LEU A 386 2.17 -17.84 20.44
C LEU A 386 2.13 -18.89 21.55
N TYR A 387 1.57 -18.59 22.72
CA TYR A 387 1.61 -19.52 23.85
C TYR A 387 0.50 -20.57 23.80
N ARG A 388 -0.73 -20.22 23.39
CA ARG A 388 -1.87 -21.15 23.44
C ARG A 388 -2.08 -21.94 22.15
N HIS A 389 -1.83 -21.33 20.99
CA HIS A 389 -2.07 -22.01 19.71
C HIS A 389 -0.81 -22.68 19.18
N GLU A 390 0.33 -21.98 19.23
CA GLU A 390 1.57 -22.49 18.66
C GLU A 390 2.48 -23.16 19.70
N GLY A 391 2.45 -22.70 20.96
CA GLY A 391 3.21 -23.25 22.08
C GLY A 391 2.57 -24.44 22.79
N ALA A 392 1.46 -24.96 22.23
CA ALA A 392 0.79 -26.14 22.74
C ALA A 392 1.77 -27.33 22.81
N PRO A 393 1.64 -28.20 23.82
CA PRO A 393 2.62 -29.25 24.07
C PRO A 393 2.68 -30.31 22.97
N ASP A 394 1.78 -30.34 21.98
CA ASP A 394 1.67 -31.41 20.99
C ASP A 394 1.67 -30.86 19.55
N LEU A 395 2.32 -31.59 18.65
CA LEU A 395 2.36 -31.32 17.21
C LEU A 395 1.02 -31.70 16.57
N PHE A 396 -0.02 -30.92 16.84
CA PHE A 396 -1.37 -31.16 16.33
C PHE A 396 -1.78 -30.17 15.24
N THR A 397 -2.39 -30.67 14.17
CA THR A 397 -2.96 -29.84 13.12
C THR A 397 -4.14 -30.56 12.47
N GLN A 398 -5.17 -29.80 12.09
CA GLN A 398 -6.27 -30.31 11.26
C GLN A 398 -5.92 -30.32 9.76
N ASN A 399 -4.84 -29.63 9.38
CA ASN A 399 -4.31 -29.62 8.01
C ASN A 399 -3.48 -30.88 7.73
N ASP A 400 -4.08 -32.06 7.93
CA ASP A 400 -3.39 -33.35 7.91
C ASP A 400 -2.74 -33.62 6.55
N HIS A 401 -3.45 -33.35 5.45
CA HIS A 401 -2.90 -33.53 4.11
C HIS A 401 -1.60 -32.74 3.86
N TYR A 402 -1.52 -31.47 4.30
CA TYR A 402 -0.29 -30.68 4.16
C TYR A 402 0.85 -31.20 5.06
N LEU A 403 0.51 -31.68 6.26
CA LEU A 403 1.50 -32.26 7.16
C LEU A 403 2.05 -33.57 6.58
N VAL A 404 1.17 -34.46 6.13
CA VAL A 404 1.50 -35.78 5.57
C VAL A 404 2.33 -35.63 4.29
N ASP A 405 1.89 -34.78 3.36
CA ASP A 405 2.64 -34.52 2.12
C ASP A 405 4.00 -33.88 2.43
N GLY A 406 4.03 -32.88 3.32
CA GLY A 406 5.26 -32.23 3.74
C GLY A 406 6.23 -33.21 4.39
N PHE A 407 5.71 -34.10 5.24
CA PHE A 407 6.48 -35.12 5.94
C PHE A 407 7.12 -36.10 4.96
N TYR A 408 6.34 -36.69 4.06
CA TYR A 408 6.88 -37.66 3.10
C TYR A 408 7.86 -37.03 2.12
N ASN A 409 7.61 -35.79 1.68
CA ASN A 409 8.54 -35.06 0.83
C ASN A 409 9.87 -34.78 1.54
N ALA A 410 9.83 -34.28 2.77
CA ALA A 410 11.02 -34.04 3.59
C ALA A 410 11.78 -35.35 3.84
N GLN A 411 11.07 -36.42 4.20
CA GLN A 411 11.66 -37.73 4.43
C GLN A 411 12.36 -38.28 3.17
N ARG A 412 11.70 -38.22 2.01
CA ARG A 412 12.26 -38.66 0.73
C ARG A 412 13.52 -37.88 0.40
N PHE A 413 13.50 -36.57 0.60
CA PHE A 413 14.64 -35.70 0.32
C PHE A 413 15.83 -36.00 1.23
N ILE A 414 15.61 -36.15 2.54
CA ILE A 414 16.67 -36.49 3.50
C ILE A 414 17.30 -37.82 3.11
N ARG A 415 16.48 -38.84 2.82
CA ARG A 415 16.97 -40.16 2.39
C ARG A 415 17.73 -40.12 1.08
N ALA A 416 17.27 -39.32 0.12
CA ALA A 416 17.97 -39.12 -1.14
C ALA A 416 19.37 -38.57 -0.92
N ARG A 417 19.49 -37.56 -0.06
CA ARG A 417 20.77 -36.94 0.31
C ARG A 417 21.67 -37.86 1.12
N MET A 418 21.08 -38.71 1.96
CA MET A 418 21.83 -39.74 2.69
C MET A 418 22.30 -40.91 1.82
N GLY A 419 21.83 -41.00 0.58
CA GLY A 419 22.10 -42.15 -0.29
C GLY A 419 21.27 -43.39 0.07
N CYS A 420 20.25 -43.24 0.92
CA CYS A 420 19.32 -44.30 1.34
C CYS A 420 18.20 -44.56 0.31
N ASN A 421 18.21 -43.87 -0.83
CA ASN A 421 17.25 -44.14 -1.89
C ASN A 421 17.47 -45.54 -2.49
N LEU A 422 16.36 -46.23 -2.72
CA LEU A 422 16.36 -47.44 -3.53
C LEU A 422 16.80 -47.07 -4.95
N LYS A 423 17.97 -47.58 -5.33
CA LYS A 423 18.52 -47.44 -6.68
C LYS A 423 17.77 -48.38 -7.62
N LEU A 424 16.54 -48.02 -7.96
CA LEU A 424 15.66 -48.79 -8.84
C LEU A 424 16.25 -48.92 -10.26
N ASP A 425 17.12 -47.99 -10.64
CA ASP A 425 17.93 -48.00 -11.87
C ASP A 425 18.92 -49.18 -11.96
N ARG A 426 19.23 -49.82 -10.82
CA ARG A 426 20.09 -51.00 -10.77
C ARG A 426 19.33 -52.32 -10.91
N LEU A 427 18.01 -52.29 -10.90
CA LEU A 427 17.17 -53.47 -11.07
C LEU A 427 17.06 -53.81 -12.56
N SER A 428 17.11 -55.10 -12.89
CA SER A 428 16.72 -55.58 -14.22
C SER A 428 15.24 -55.29 -14.49
N SER A 429 14.85 -55.30 -15.77
CA SER A 429 13.45 -55.09 -16.17
C SER A 429 12.48 -56.05 -15.45
N ASP A 430 12.89 -57.31 -15.27
CA ASP A 430 12.07 -58.34 -14.62
C ASP A 430 11.96 -58.14 -13.10
N GLU A 431 13.04 -57.70 -12.46
CA GLU A 431 13.05 -57.36 -11.03
C GLU A 431 12.21 -56.10 -10.74
N ALA A 432 12.32 -55.08 -11.59
CA ALA A 432 11.50 -53.87 -11.48
C ALA A 432 10.00 -54.17 -11.66
N GLN A 433 9.65 -55.05 -12.61
CA GLN A 433 8.28 -55.51 -12.83
C GLN A 433 7.76 -56.31 -11.62
N SER A 434 8.59 -57.19 -11.07
CA SER A 434 8.25 -58.00 -9.89
C SER A 434 8.05 -57.13 -8.64
N LEU A 435 8.90 -56.10 -8.47
CA LEU A 435 8.78 -55.14 -7.38
C LEU A 435 7.51 -54.29 -7.51
N LYS A 436 7.19 -53.79 -8.70
CA LYS A 436 5.91 -53.09 -8.98
C LYS A 436 4.70 -53.94 -8.61
N GLU A 437 4.73 -55.22 -8.98
CA GLU A 437 3.65 -56.15 -8.67
C GLU A 437 3.54 -56.45 -7.17
N LEU A 438 4.66 -56.54 -6.44
CA LEU A 438 4.65 -56.69 -4.99
C LEU A 438 4.10 -55.44 -4.29
N VAL A 439 4.50 -54.24 -4.73
CA VAL A 439 3.98 -52.96 -4.23
C VAL A 439 2.47 -52.89 -4.45
N ARG A 440 2.01 -53.23 -5.65
CA ARG A 440 0.58 -53.29 -5.99
C ARG A 440 -0.19 -54.29 -5.10
N LYS A 441 0.37 -55.48 -4.86
CA LYS A 441 -0.22 -56.49 -3.97
C LYS A 441 -0.27 -56.05 -2.51
N ALA A 442 0.69 -55.23 -2.07
CA ALA A 442 0.70 -54.62 -0.75
C ALA A 442 -0.23 -53.39 -0.65
N GLY A 443 -0.93 -53.02 -1.73
CA GLY A 443 -1.83 -51.85 -1.77
C GLY A 443 -1.13 -50.52 -2.06
N GLY A 444 0.16 -50.53 -2.38
CA GLY A 444 0.89 -49.35 -2.82
C GLY A 444 0.73 -49.12 -4.33
N HIS A 445 0.78 -47.86 -4.75
CA HIS A 445 0.62 -47.47 -6.16
C HIS A 445 1.90 -46.97 -6.80
N ASP A 446 2.90 -46.61 -6.00
CA ASP A 446 4.16 -46.03 -6.48
C ASP A 446 5.37 -46.68 -5.79
N VAL A 447 6.23 -47.30 -6.59
CA VAL A 447 7.48 -47.94 -6.13
C VAL A 447 8.48 -46.88 -5.64
N SER A 448 8.34 -45.63 -6.08
CA SER A 448 9.15 -44.51 -5.60
C SER A 448 8.88 -44.17 -4.12
N MET A 449 7.75 -44.64 -3.57
CA MET A 449 7.41 -44.50 -2.15
C MET A 449 8.02 -45.60 -1.27
N LEU A 450 8.71 -46.58 -1.85
CA LEU A 450 9.43 -47.59 -1.06
C LEU A 450 10.63 -46.96 -0.34
N ILE A 451 10.73 -47.26 0.94
CA ILE A 451 11.76 -46.72 1.83
C ILE A 451 12.66 -47.88 2.29
N ALA A 452 13.96 -47.78 2.04
CA ALA A 452 14.94 -48.71 2.62
C ALA A 452 15.13 -48.39 4.12
N PRO A 453 15.11 -49.39 5.02
CA PRO A 453 15.44 -49.18 6.42
C PRO A 453 16.87 -48.65 6.57
N ASP A 454 17.06 -47.70 7.47
CA ASP A 454 18.35 -47.10 7.80
C ASP A 454 18.55 -47.06 9.32
N GLU A 455 19.80 -47.14 9.79
CA GLU A 455 20.11 -47.02 11.22
C GLU A 455 19.70 -45.66 11.81
N ASN A 456 19.59 -44.63 10.96
CA ASN A 456 19.19 -43.28 11.33
C ASN A 456 17.69 -43.01 11.11
N ASP A 457 16.86 -44.04 10.89
CA ASP A 457 15.43 -43.88 10.57
C ASP A 457 14.67 -43.00 11.59
N HIS A 458 15.02 -43.08 12.87
CA HIS A 458 14.44 -42.23 13.91
C HIS A 458 14.81 -40.76 13.76
N ALA A 459 16.06 -40.45 13.40
CA ALA A 459 16.53 -39.09 13.17
C ALA A 459 15.92 -38.51 11.89
N ILE A 460 15.87 -39.30 10.80
CA ILE A 460 15.21 -38.93 9.55
C ILE A 460 13.74 -38.61 9.79
N TRP A 461 13.04 -39.46 10.54
CA TRP A 461 11.64 -39.22 10.93
C TRP A 461 11.50 -37.92 11.74
N CYS A 462 12.39 -37.70 12.72
CA CYS A 462 12.41 -36.50 13.56
C CYS A 462 12.52 -35.21 12.73
N MET A 463 13.49 -35.18 11.81
CA MET A 463 13.74 -34.06 10.90
C MET A 463 12.52 -33.77 10.02
N ALA A 464 11.97 -34.82 9.38
CA ALA A 464 10.82 -34.70 8.51
C ALA A 464 9.57 -34.21 9.26
N ALA A 465 9.32 -34.73 10.47
CA ALA A 465 8.20 -34.30 11.32
C ALA A 465 8.35 -32.85 11.77
N ALA A 466 9.53 -32.48 12.28
CA ALA A 466 9.79 -31.11 12.73
C ALA A 466 9.67 -30.10 11.58
N HIS A 467 10.23 -30.44 10.41
CA HIS A 467 10.17 -29.58 9.23
C HIS A 467 8.75 -29.38 8.72
N SER A 468 8.05 -30.48 8.45
CA SER A 468 6.69 -30.45 7.90
C SER A 468 5.71 -29.74 8.82
N TYR A 469 5.78 -30.01 10.14
CA TYR A 469 4.93 -29.33 11.10
C TYR A 469 5.27 -27.84 11.21
N HIS A 470 6.55 -27.48 11.30
CA HIS A 470 6.98 -26.08 11.33
C HIS A 470 6.43 -25.32 10.12
N LYS A 471 6.46 -25.91 8.92
CA LYS A 471 5.93 -25.29 7.70
C LYS A 471 4.43 -24.97 7.81
N VAL A 472 3.63 -25.92 8.31
CA VAL A 472 2.19 -25.73 8.51
C VAL A 472 1.91 -24.66 9.57
N ALA A 473 2.60 -24.74 10.71
CA ALA A 473 2.48 -23.77 11.79
C ALA A 473 2.89 -22.36 11.35
N PHE A 474 3.99 -22.23 10.62
CA PHE A 474 4.49 -20.98 10.08
C PHE A 474 3.47 -20.30 9.17
N LYS A 475 2.85 -21.06 8.25
CA LYS A 475 1.81 -20.53 7.36
C LYS A 475 0.63 -20.01 8.17
N ARG A 476 0.12 -20.82 9.10
CA ARG A 476 -0.99 -20.45 9.98
C ARG A 476 -0.69 -19.18 10.77
N PHE A 477 0.49 -19.09 11.39
CA PHE A 477 0.90 -17.92 12.16
C PHE A 477 1.02 -16.65 11.29
N CYS A 478 1.64 -16.78 10.12
CA CYS A 478 1.74 -15.69 9.14
C CYS A 478 0.38 -15.23 8.59
N ASP A 479 -0.67 -16.06 8.66
CA ASP A 479 -2.01 -15.67 8.24
C ASP A 479 -2.81 -15.07 9.41
N VAL A 480 -2.64 -15.59 10.63
CA VAL A 480 -3.44 -15.19 11.80
C VAL A 480 -2.95 -13.87 12.39
N LEU A 481 -1.63 -13.66 12.48
CA LEU A 481 -1.09 -12.46 13.11
C LEU A 481 -1.42 -11.18 12.31
N PRO A 482 -1.20 -11.09 10.98
CA PRO A 482 -1.63 -9.95 10.19
C PRO A 482 -3.12 -9.65 10.28
N ARG A 483 -3.98 -10.69 10.27
CA ARG A 483 -5.43 -10.53 10.48
C ARG A 483 -5.77 -9.93 11.84
N THR A 484 -5.01 -10.32 12.87
CA THR A 484 -5.17 -9.77 14.23
C THR A 484 -4.75 -8.30 14.28
N ILE A 485 -3.65 -7.94 13.62
CA ILE A 485 -3.19 -6.55 13.50
C ILE A 485 -4.23 -5.70 12.76
N ASP A 486 -4.76 -6.20 11.64
CA ASP A 486 -5.80 -5.50 10.87
C ASP A 486 -7.05 -5.21 11.73
N ASP A 487 -7.61 -6.23 12.38
CA ASP A 487 -8.85 -6.08 13.14
C ASP A 487 -8.67 -5.21 14.41
N ILE A 488 -7.67 -5.51 15.23
CA ILE A 488 -7.50 -4.87 16.54
C ILE A 488 -6.76 -3.54 16.44
N MET A 489 -5.80 -3.38 15.51
CA MET A 489 -5.07 -2.12 15.38
C MET A 489 -5.69 -1.22 14.32
N LEU A 490 -5.71 -1.64 13.06
CA LEU A 490 -6.07 -0.75 11.95
C LEU A 490 -7.56 -0.38 11.96
N ARG A 491 -8.45 -1.38 11.92
CA ARG A 491 -9.90 -1.16 11.85
C ARG A 491 -10.46 -0.58 13.15
N THR A 492 -10.00 -1.08 14.29
CA THR A 492 -10.43 -0.57 15.59
C THR A 492 -9.91 0.85 15.86
N PHE A 493 -8.74 1.23 15.33
CA PHE A 493 -8.28 2.62 15.35
C PHE A 493 -9.30 3.54 14.71
N VAL A 494 -9.73 3.27 13.46
CA VAL A 494 -10.73 4.09 12.77
C VAL A 494 -12.06 4.14 13.53
N ARG A 495 -12.51 3.00 14.08
CA ARG A 495 -13.76 2.93 14.85
C ARG A 495 -13.71 3.78 16.13
N ARG A 496 -12.58 3.79 16.83
CA ARG A 496 -12.40 4.49 18.12
C ARG A 496 -11.86 5.92 17.98
N PHE A 497 -11.30 6.27 16.82
CA PHE A 497 -10.62 7.55 16.58
C PHE A 497 -11.51 8.73 16.94
N ARG A 498 -12.72 8.76 16.38
CA ARG A 498 -13.69 9.84 16.60
C ARG A 498 -13.98 10.04 18.08
N ASP A 499 -14.37 8.99 18.77
CA ASP A 499 -14.76 9.08 20.18
C ASP A 499 -13.58 9.50 21.06
N LYS A 500 -12.38 8.97 20.81
CA LYS A 500 -11.15 9.38 21.51
C LYS A 500 -10.85 10.86 21.29
N MET A 501 -10.99 11.38 20.06
CA MET A 501 -10.76 12.79 19.75
C MET A 501 -11.79 13.69 20.42
N LEU A 502 -13.08 13.36 20.32
CA LEU A 502 -14.15 14.18 20.91
C LEU A 502 -14.08 14.22 22.43
N GLN A 503 -13.75 13.09 23.05
CA GLN A 503 -13.54 13.00 24.49
C GLN A 503 -12.28 13.76 24.92
N GLY A 504 -11.15 13.56 24.23
CA GLY A 504 -9.87 14.18 24.57
C GLY A 504 -9.83 15.70 24.39
N LEU A 505 -10.62 16.21 23.43
CA LEU A 505 -10.81 17.64 23.20
C LEU A 505 -11.97 18.23 24.04
N GLN A 506 -12.68 17.39 24.81
CA GLN A 506 -13.82 17.77 25.64
C GLN A 506 -14.91 18.52 24.87
N VAL A 507 -15.17 18.11 23.61
CA VAL A 507 -16.04 18.86 22.68
C VAL A 507 -17.47 19.06 23.21
N TYR A 508 -17.97 18.10 23.97
CA TYR A 508 -19.31 18.11 24.55
C TYR A 508 -19.39 18.86 25.90
N ASP A 509 -18.32 18.82 26.70
CA ASP A 509 -18.32 19.31 28.09
C ASP A 509 -17.76 20.73 28.23
N ALA A 510 -16.82 21.12 27.35
CA ALA A 510 -16.14 22.41 27.42
C ALA A 510 -17.05 23.58 27.01
N SER A 511 -16.77 24.75 27.60
CA SER A 511 -17.44 26.00 27.25
C SER A 511 -17.03 26.48 25.84
N PRO A 512 -17.84 27.30 25.17
CA PRO A 512 -17.46 27.88 23.87
C PRO A 512 -16.10 28.60 23.90
N GLU A 513 -15.80 29.32 24.98
CA GLU A 513 -14.53 30.05 25.15
C GLU A 513 -13.33 29.10 25.29
N GLU A 514 -13.50 27.97 25.99
CA GLU A 514 -12.47 26.93 26.08
C GLU A 514 -12.21 26.28 24.72
N LEU A 515 -13.27 26.05 23.95
CA LEU A 515 -13.18 25.48 22.60
C LEU A 515 -12.52 26.46 21.62
N GLU A 516 -12.83 27.76 21.69
CA GLU A 516 -12.13 28.81 20.95
C GLU A 516 -10.62 28.80 21.24
N GLY A 517 -10.24 28.41 22.46
CA GLY A 517 -8.84 28.23 22.87
C GLY A 517 -8.06 27.18 22.08
N TRP A 518 -8.71 26.31 21.29
CA TRP A 518 -8.05 25.39 20.35
C TRP A 518 -7.75 26.03 18.99
N PHE A 519 -8.50 27.07 18.64
CA PHE A 519 -8.46 27.77 17.35
C PHE A 519 -7.51 28.98 17.36
N VAL A 520 -6.63 29.07 18.36
CA VAL A 520 -5.66 30.16 18.46
C VAL A 520 -4.52 29.92 17.48
N GLU A 521 -4.38 30.84 16.53
CA GLU A 521 -3.25 30.86 15.59
C GLU A 521 -1.94 31.10 16.34
N ASP A 522 -0.86 30.50 15.85
CA ASP A 522 0.49 30.84 16.29
C ASP A 522 0.80 32.33 16.08
N GLU A 523 1.61 32.93 16.96
CA GLU A 523 1.91 34.37 16.89
C GLU A 523 2.60 34.75 15.58
N THR A 524 3.48 33.89 15.05
CA THR A 524 4.16 34.14 13.77
C THR A 524 3.19 34.08 12.59
N ALA A 525 2.27 33.11 12.61
CA ALA A 525 1.21 32.99 11.61
C ALA A 525 0.24 34.17 11.68
N ALA A 526 -0.16 34.57 12.89
CA ALA A 526 -1.05 35.70 13.11
C ALA A 526 -0.42 37.04 12.69
N MET A 527 0.88 37.25 12.93
CA MET A 527 1.63 38.41 12.43
C MET A 527 1.68 38.40 10.90
N ARG A 528 2.04 37.26 10.31
CA ARG A 528 2.13 37.13 8.86
C ARG A 528 0.79 37.37 8.16
N ARG A 529 -0.30 36.85 8.72
CA ARG A 529 -1.67 37.11 8.25
C ARG A 529 -1.98 38.61 8.28
N ARG A 530 -1.72 39.29 9.41
CA ARG A 530 -1.93 40.74 9.53
C ARG A 530 -1.12 41.54 8.52
N GLU A 531 0.13 41.15 8.26
CA GLU A 531 0.95 41.78 7.22
C GLU A 531 0.32 41.63 5.82
N LEU A 532 -0.12 40.42 5.48
CA LEU A 532 -0.76 40.15 4.20
C LEU A 532 -2.10 40.89 4.06
N GLU A 533 -2.94 40.88 5.09
CA GLU A 533 -4.20 41.64 5.13
C GLU A 533 -3.95 43.14 4.90
N ASN A 534 -2.99 43.72 5.62
CA ASN A 534 -2.62 45.14 5.47
C ASN A 534 -2.07 45.44 4.07
N ASN A 535 -1.26 44.54 3.51
CA ASN A 535 -0.71 44.71 2.17
C ASN A 535 -1.82 44.64 1.12
N VAL A 536 -2.71 43.65 1.18
CA VAL A 536 -3.88 43.50 0.30
C VAL A 536 -4.74 44.76 0.34
N ASP A 537 -5.09 45.25 1.53
CA ASP A 537 -5.87 46.47 1.69
C ASP A 537 -5.17 47.70 1.09
N ARG A 538 -3.85 47.82 1.30
CA ARG A 538 -3.04 48.88 0.70
C ARG A 538 -3.01 48.78 -0.83
N GLN A 539 -2.85 47.59 -1.40
CA GLN A 539 -2.83 47.39 -2.84
C GLN A 539 -4.21 47.66 -3.45
N ARG A 540 -5.30 47.22 -2.82
CA ARG A 540 -6.68 47.50 -3.25
C ARG A 540 -6.97 49.00 -3.25
N ASN A 541 -6.58 49.72 -2.19
CA ASN A 541 -6.68 51.18 -2.16
C ASN A 541 -5.81 51.84 -3.23
N GLY A 542 -4.59 51.35 -3.45
CA GLY A 542 -3.71 51.85 -4.52
C GLY A 542 -4.31 51.68 -5.91
N LEU A 543 -4.91 50.52 -6.20
CA LEU A 543 -5.63 50.28 -7.45
C LEU A 543 -6.83 51.22 -7.61
N ARG A 544 -7.62 51.41 -6.55
CA ARG A 544 -8.75 52.35 -6.56
C ARG A 544 -8.30 53.78 -6.90
N LEU A 545 -7.23 54.27 -6.26
CA LEU A 545 -6.68 55.60 -6.54
C LEU A 545 -6.17 55.74 -7.98
N ILE A 546 -5.52 54.70 -8.52
CA ILE A 546 -5.08 54.69 -9.92
C ILE A 546 -6.28 54.71 -10.86
N ASP A 547 -7.31 53.91 -10.59
CA ASP A 547 -8.53 53.85 -11.39
C ASP A 547 -9.27 55.21 -11.38
N ASP A 548 -9.36 55.87 -10.21
CA ASP A 548 -9.92 57.21 -10.07
C ASP A 548 -9.10 58.26 -10.85
N CYS A 549 -7.76 58.19 -10.81
CA CYS A 549 -6.89 59.10 -11.58
C CYS A 549 -7.00 58.88 -13.09
N MET A 550 -7.13 57.63 -13.55
CA MET A 550 -7.33 57.32 -14.97
C MET A 550 -8.71 57.81 -15.45
N ALA A 551 -9.76 57.70 -14.64
CA ALA A 551 -11.09 58.22 -14.98
C ALA A 551 -11.07 59.75 -15.16
N LEU A 552 -10.45 60.48 -14.23
CA LEU A 552 -10.30 61.94 -14.30
C LEU A 552 -9.48 62.44 -15.50
N THR A 553 -8.62 61.60 -16.07
CA THR A 553 -7.79 61.95 -17.24
C THR A 553 -8.44 61.59 -18.58
N ILE A 554 -9.54 60.84 -18.58
CA ILE A 554 -10.35 60.60 -19.78
C ILE A 554 -11.37 61.74 -19.99
N ASP A 555 -11.80 62.40 -18.91
CA ASP A 555 -12.79 63.48 -18.94
C ASP A 555 -12.20 64.89 -19.15
N ALA A 556 -10.87 65.04 -19.15
CA ALA A 556 -10.15 66.32 -19.29
C ALA A 556 -9.22 66.32 -20.51
#